data_AF-A0A4Y2I7A4-F1
#
_entry.id   AF-A0A4Y2I7A4-F1
#
_cell.length_a   1.000
_cell.length_b   1.000
_cell.length_c   1.000
_cell.angle_alpha   90.00
_cell.angle_beta   90.00
_cell.angle_gamma   90.00
#
_symmetry.space_group_name_H-M   'P 1'
#
loop_
_entity.id
_entity.type
_entity.pdbx_description
1 polymer ?
#
loop_
_entity_poly.entity_id
_entity_poly.type
_entity_poly.pdbx_seq_one_letter_code
_entity_poly.pdbx_strand_id
1 'polypeptide(L)'
;MVCLDTETRWNSLLAILERFLEMKLAISEALIDMTEEQILADVEFEALTAIVAGLKPVKIVLRKLCSRNATSLTAEGVCAFIFGELNQQNSEFAKNMKCSPVRRISERHNVSLVGLMQYLNFGRK
;
A
#
# COMPACT_ATOMS: atom_id res chain seq x y z
N MET A 1 20.66 12.62 7.53
CA MET A 1 19.33 13.25 7.55
C MET A 1 18.28 12.15 7.52
N VAL A 2 17.67 11.82 8.66
CA VAL A 2 16.58 10.83 8.71
C VAL A 2 15.34 11.54 8.21
N CYS A 3 14.93 11.25 6.98
CA CYS A 3 13.67 11.75 6.45
C CYS A 3 12.55 11.01 7.20
N LEU A 4 11.87 11.71 8.12
CA LEU A 4 10.68 11.18 8.77
C LEU A 4 9.52 11.22 7.79
N ASP A 5 8.83 10.10 7.67
CA ASP A 5 7.68 9.95 6.80
C ASP A 5 6.50 10.69 7.41
N THR A 6 6.24 11.90 6.92
CA THR A 6 5.08 12.69 7.33
C THR A 6 3.83 12.18 6.61
N GLU A 7 2.69 12.19 7.31
CA GLU A 7 1.42 11.64 6.84
C GLU A 7 1.01 12.20 5.47
N THR A 8 1.33 13.46 5.19
CA THR A 8 0.99 14.17 3.94
C THR A 8 1.87 13.81 2.75
N ARG A 9 3.10 13.33 2.97
CA ARG A 9 4.08 13.15 1.88
C ARG A 9 3.94 11.81 1.17
N TRP A 10 3.43 10.79 1.84
CA TRP A 10 3.39 9.41 1.35
C TRP A 10 2.05 9.01 0.71
N ASN A 11 0.97 9.74 1.01
CA ASN A 11 -0.37 9.45 0.49
C ASN A 11 -0.80 10.38 -0.66
N SER A 12 0.04 11.34 -1.05
CA SER A 12 -0.26 12.31 -2.11
C SER A 12 -0.48 11.60 -3.44
N LEU A 13 0.36 10.63 -3.80
CA LEU A 13 0.20 9.84 -5.02
C LEU A 13 -1.13 9.09 -5.04
N LEU A 14 -1.45 8.36 -3.96
CA LEU A 14 -2.72 7.63 -3.86
C LEU A 14 -3.91 8.59 -4.01
N ALA A 15 -3.88 9.73 -3.32
CA ALA A 15 -4.96 10.72 -3.40
C ALA A 15 -5.09 11.34 -4.81
N ILE A 16 -3.97 11.58 -5.51
CA ILE A 16 -3.98 12.07 -6.89
C ILE A 16 -4.58 11.02 -7.82
N LEU A 17 -4.15 9.77 -7.70
CA LEU A 17 -4.62 8.68 -8.55
C LEU A 17 -6.10 8.36 -8.31
N GLU A 18 -6.56 8.35 -7.05
CA GLU A 18 -7.98 8.17 -6.71
C GLU A 18 -8.84 9.25 -7.38
N ARG A 19 -8.45 10.54 -7.24
CA ARG A 19 -9.18 11.65 -7.88
C ARG A 19 -9.13 11.61 -9.39
N PHE A 20 -7.99 11.21 -9.97
CA PHE A 20 -7.85 11.07 -11.41
C PHE A 20 -8.77 9.97 -11.97
N LEU A 21 -8.86 8.82 -11.30
CA LEU A 21 -9.75 7.73 -11.69
C LEU A 21 -11.23 8.10 -11.52
N GLU A 22 -11.58 8.88 -10.49
CA GLU A 22 -12.94 9.44 -10.33
C GLU A 22 -13.31 10.37 -11.49
N MET A 23 -12.33 11.11 -12.03
CA MET A 23 -12.52 12.03 -13.16
C MET A 23 -12.45 11.35 -14.53
N LYS A 24 -12.21 10.03 -14.62
CA LYS A 24 -12.06 9.29 -15.90
C LYS A 24 -13.18 9.63 -16.88
N LEU A 25 -14.44 9.51 -16.46
CA LEU A 25 -15.60 9.73 -17.34
C LEU A 25 -15.68 11.17 -17.85
N ALA A 26 -15.52 12.15 -16.95
CA ALA A 26 -15.57 13.56 -17.32
C ALA A 26 -14.44 13.96 -18.27
N ILE A 27 -13.24 13.38 -18.10
CA ILE A 27 -12.11 13.58 -19.02
C ILE A 27 -12.42 12.97 -20.37
N SER A 28 -12.96 11.74 -20.42
CA SER A 28 -13.33 11.08 -21.67
C SER A 28 -14.41 11.83 -22.44
N GLU A 29 -15.45 12.32 -21.76
CA GLU A 29 -16.52 13.12 -22.37
C GLU A 29 -15.99 14.44 -22.94
N ALA A 30 -15.16 15.16 -22.17
CA ALA A 30 -14.57 16.41 -22.63
C ALA A 30 -13.65 16.23 -23.85
N LEU A 31 -12.89 15.14 -23.92
CA LEU A 31 -12.04 14.83 -25.07
C LEU A 31 -12.87 14.54 -26.33
N ILE A 32 -13.99 13.82 -26.19
CA ILE A 32 -14.93 13.58 -27.29
C ILE A 32 -15.49 14.90 -27.81
N ASP A 33 -15.92 15.80 -26.92
CA ASP A 33 -16.44 17.13 -27.28
C ASP A 33 -15.40 17.99 -28.01
N MET A 34 -14.13 17.85 -27.65
CA MET A 34 -13.01 18.55 -28.29
C MET A 34 -12.50 17.86 -29.56
N THR A 35 -13.07 16.70 -29.95
CA THR A 35 -12.57 15.85 -31.05
C THR A 35 -11.10 15.44 -30.91
N GLU A 36 -10.63 15.35 -29.67
CA GLU A 36 -9.27 14.93 -29.32
C GLU A 36 -9.21 13.43 -29.01
N GLU A 37 -8.05 12.82 -29.22
CA GLU A 37 -7.85 11.41 -28.89
C GLU A 37 -7.85 11.15 -27.38
N GLN A 38 -8.17 9.92 -26.98
CA GLN A 38 -8.08 9.51 -25.57
C GLN A 38 -6.64 9.63 -25.06
N ILE A 39 -6.48 10.23 -23.88
CA ILE A 39 -5.15 10.43 -23.25
C ILE A 39 -4.51 9.10 -22.84
N LEU A 40 -5.33 8.15 -22.37
CA LEU A 40 -4.89 6.83 -21.91
C LEU A 40 -5.82 5.76 -22.48
N ALA A 41 -5.24 4.63 -22.84
CA ALA A 41 -5.97 3.43 -23.21
C ALA A 41 -6.58 2.74 -21.97
N ASP A 42 -7.61 1.92 -22.17
CA ASP A 42 -8.26 1.20 -21.07
C ASP A 42 -7.29 0.32 -20.26
N VAL A 43 -6.29 -0.28 -20.92
CA VAL A 43 -5.24 -1.08 -20.25
C VAL A 43 -4.41 -0.25 -19.26
N GLU A 44 -4.19 1.04 -19.55
CA GLU A 44 -3.46 1.94 -18.67
C GLU A 44 -4.32 2.35 -17.47
N PHE A 45 -5.64 2.55 -17.67
CA PHE A 45 -6.59 2.75 -16.58
C PHE A 45 -6.72 1.52 -15.67
N GLU A 46 -6.70 0.32 -16.23
CA GLU A 46 -6.67 -0.93 -15.44
C GLU A 46 -5.38 -1.01 -14.60
N ALA A 47 -4.23 -0.67 -15.18
CA ALA A 47 -2.97 -0.62 -14.46
C ALA A 47 -2.99 0.41 -13.31
N LEU A 48 -3.53 1.61 -13.54
CA LEU A 48 -3.70 2.63 -12.51
C LEU A 48 -4.65 2.16 -11.40
N THR A 49 -5.73 1.46 -11.75
CA THR A 49 -6.67 0.88 -10.78
C THR A 49 -5.98 -0.17 -9.91
N ALA A 50 -5.15 -1.03 -10.52
CA ALA A 50 -4.35 -2.02 -9.80
C ALA A 50 -3.32 -1.37 -8.85
N ILE A 51 -2.69 -0.25 -9.26
CA ILE A 51 -1.79 0.53 -8.41
C ILE A 51 -2.54 1.12 -7.21
N VAL A 52 -3.69 1.75 -7.44
CA VAL A 52 -4.54 2.31 -6.37
C VAL A 52 -4.97 1.22 -5.39
N ALA A 53 -5.41 0.07 -5.89
CA ALA A 53 -5.77 -1.08 -5.07
C ALA A 53 -4.59 -1.54 -4.19
N GLY A 54 -3.37 -1.59 -4.72
CA GLY A 54 -2.18 -1.98 -3.97
C GLY A 54 -1.71 -0.94 -2.95
N LEU A 55 -1.90 0.35 -3.24
CA LEU A 55 -1.49 1.45 -2.36
C LEU A 55 -2.47 1.70 -1.19
N LYS A 56 -3.75 1.34 -1.33
CA LYS A 56 -4.75 1.45 -0.25
C LYS A 56 -4.35 0.73 1.05
N PRO A 57 -4.03 -0.57 1.05
CA PRO A 57 -3.62 -1.27 2.27
C PRO A 57 -2.29 -0.72 2.81
N VAL A 58 -1.38 -0.27 1.94
CA VAL A 58 -0.11 0.37 2.34
C VAL A 58 -0.37 1.62 3.19
N LYS A 59 -1.31 2.49 2.77
CA LYS A 59 -1.68 3.68 3.55
C LYS A 59 -2.21 3.34 4.94
N ILE A 60 -3.08 2.33 5.05
CA ILE A 60 -3.66 1.89 6.34
C ILE A 60 -2.54 1.43 7.28
N VAL A 61 -1.64 0.61 6.76
CA VAL A 61 -0.51 0.04 7.49
C VAL A 61 0.46 1.11 7.96
N LEU A 62 0.86 2.02 7.07
CA LEU A 62 1.74 3.13 7.43
C LEU A 62 1.14 3.99 8.53
N ARG A 63 -0.15 4.34 8.45
CA ARG A 63 -0.82 5.11 9.51
C ARG A 63 -0.77 4.39 10.86
N LYS A 64 -0.91 3.06 10.87
CA LYS A 64 -0.83 2.27 12.11
C LYS A 64 0.61 2.21 12.64
N LEU A 65 1.60 2.00 11.78
CA LEU A 65 3.02 1.93 12.14
C LEU A 65 3.59 3.27 12.61
N CYS A 66 3.15 4.38 12.00
CA CYS A 66 3.57 5.73 12.37
C CYS A 66 2.82 6.28 13.60
N SER A 67 1.88 5.50 14.18
CA SER A 67 1.16 5.93 15.38
C SER A 67 2.06 5.83 16.62
N ARG A 68 1.85 6.72 17.60
CA ARG A 68 2.63 6.71 18.87
C ARG A 68 2.52 5.40 19.66
N ASN A 69 1.45 4.65 19.43
CA ASN A 69 1.17 3.39 20.14
C ASN A 69 1.64 2.16 19.35
N ALA A 70 2.38 2.34 18.25
CA ALA A 70 2.90 1.24 17.47
C ALA A 70 3.98 0.48 18.27
N THR A 71 3.70 -0.76 18.60
CA THR A 71 4.65 -1.71 19.19
C THR A 71 5.21 -2.65 18.13
N SER A 72 6.33 -3.33 18.42
CA SER A 72 6.85 -4.36 17.51
C SER A 72 5.82 -5.47 17.23
N LEU A 73 4.96 -5.79 18.21
CA LEU A 73 3.88 -6.75 18.03
C LEU A 73 2.77 -6.23 17.11
N THR A 74 2.43 -4.94 17.24
CA THR A 74 1.50 -4.27 16.33
C THR A 74 2.06 -4.26 14.91
N ALA A 75 3.36 -3.99 14.76
CA ALA A 75 4.02 -3.98 13.46
C ALA A 75 3.94 -5.36 12.78
N GLU A 76 4.16 -6.44 13.53
CA GLU A 76 4.06 -7.81 13.01
C GLU A 76 2.67 -8.12 12.46
N GLY A 77 1.61 -7.82 13.23
CA GLY A 77 0.23 -8.05 12.80
C GLY A 77 -0.16 -7.20 11.59
N VAL A 78 0.28 -5.94 11.55
CA VAL A 78 0.02 -5.02 10.44
C VAL A 78 0.77 -5.44 9.17
N CYS A 79 2.00 -5.94 9.29
CA CYS A 79 2.75 -6.54 8.19
C CYS A 79 2.07 -7.81 7.65
N ALA A 80 1.54 -8.67 8.52
CA ALA A 80 0.77 -9.83 8.09
C ALA A 80 -0.49 -9.42 7.32
N PHE A 81 -1.21 -8.38 7.78
CA PHE A 81 -2.37 -7.82 7.10
C PHE A 81 -2.04 -7.32 5.68
N ILE A 82 -1.04 -6.45 5.52
CA ILE A 82 -0.70 -5.90 4.19
C ILE A 82 -0.26 -6.99 3.21
N PHE A 83 0.48 -8.01 3.68
CA PHE A 83 0.88 -9.11 2.83
C PHE A 83 -0.31 -9.99 2.45
N GLY A 84 -1.29 -10.14 3.32
CA GLY A 84 -2.57 -10.78 3.00
C GLY A 84 -3.31 -10.04 1.89
N GLU A 85 -3.51 -8.73 2.06
CA GLU A 85 -4.21 -7.88 1.08
C GLU A 85 -3.51 -7.86 -0.28
N LEU A 86 -2.17 -7.72 -0.28
CA LEU A 86 -1.38 -7.72 -1.52
C LEU A 86 -1.37 -9.09 -2.21
N ASN A 87 -1.48 -10.20 -1.46
CA ASN A 87 -1.57 -11.54 -2.05
C ASN A 87 -2.91 -11.81 -2.75
N GLN A 88 -4.00 -11.21 -2.24
CA GLN A 88 -5.31 -11.30 -2.88
C GLN A 88 -5.33 -10.55 -4.22
N GLN A 89 -4.45 -9.56 -4.37
CA GLN A 89 -4.28 -8.84 -5.62
C GLN A 89 -3.38 -9.65 -6.56
N ASN A 90 -3.95 -10.19 -7.64
CA ASN A 90 -3.19 -10.92 -8.67
C ASN A 90 -2.41 -9.99 -9.62
N SER A 91 -2.20 -8.72 -9.28
CA SER A 91 -1.49 -7.76 -10.11
C SER A 91 0.03 -7.88 -9.97
N GLU A 92 0.74 -7.60 -11.05
CA GLU A 92 2.21 -7.54 -11.04
C GLU A 92 2.73 -6.46 -10.08
N PHE A 93 1.99 -5.35 -9.97
CA PHE A 93 2.28 -4.30 -9.00
C PHE A 93 2.25 -4.81 -7.57
N ALA A 94 1.19 -5.54 -7.17
CA ALA A 94 1.04 -6.01 -5.80
C ALA A 94 2.14 -7.03 -5.42
N LYS A 95 2.51 -7.92 -6.35
CA LYS A 95 3.63 -8.86 -6.19
C LYS A 95 4.94 -8.12 -5.93
N ASN A 96 5.27 -7.15 -6.78
CA ASN A 96 6.50 -6.35 -6.63
C ASN A 96 6.50 -5.50 -5.36
N MET A 97 5.33 -4.93 -5.02
CA MET A 97 5.15 -4.14 -3.80
C MET A 97 5.32 -4.97 -2.53
N LYS A 98 4.96 -6.26 -2.55
CA LYS A 98 5.17 -7.18 -1.43
C LYS A 98 6.63 -7.63 -1.30
N CYS A 99 7.29 -7.98 -2.41
CA CYS A 99 8.62 -8.56 -2.40
C CYS A 99 9.66 -7.66 -1.69
N SER A 100 9.61 -6.36 -1.94
CA SER A 100 10.60 -5.42 -1.37
C SER A 100 10.54 -5.32 0.16
N PRO A 101 9.36 -5.05 0.79
CA PRO A 101 9.22 -5.07 2.24
C PRO A 101 9.51 -6.42 2.87
N VAL A 102 9.02 -7.53 2.30
CA VAL A 102 9.27 -8.88 2.84
C VAL A 102 10.76 -9.14 2.95
N ARG A 103 11.52 -8.85 1.88
CA ARG A 103 12.98 -9.00 1.88
C ARG A 103 13.64 -8.16 2.98
N ARG A 104 13.28 -6.89 3.08
CA ARG A 104 13.84 -5.95 4.08
C ARG A 104 13.53 -6.34 5.52
N ILE A 105 12.32 -6.87 5.76
CA ILE A 105 11.94 -7.38 7.07
C ILE A 105 12.78 -8.61 7.37
N SER A 106 12.83 -9.61 6.47
CA SER A 106 13.64 -10.82 6.68
C SER A 106 15.13 -10.53 6.95
N GLU A 107 15.70 -9.49 6.34
CA GLU A 107 17.08 -9.03 6.60
C GLU A 107 17.30 -8.48 8.03
N ARG A 108 16.26 -7.92 8.67
CA ARG A 108 16.34 -7.20 9.94
C ARG A 108 15.60 -7.88 11.09
N HIS A 109 14.79 -8.89 10.78
CA HIS A 109 13.85 -9.49 11.68
C HIS A 109 14.53 -10.54 12.57
N ASN A 110 14.44 -10.36 13.89
CA ASN A 110 14.91 -11.34 14.86
C ASN A 110 13.74 -12.26 15.26
N VAL A 111 13.70 -13.45 14.65
CA VAL A 111 12.62 -14.44 14.85
C VAL A 111 12.47 -14.83 16.32
N SER A 112 13.57 -15.00 17.05
CA SER A 112 13.54 -15.38 18.48
C SER A 112 12.90 -14.30 19.35
N LEU A 113 13.19 -13.03 19.08
CA LEU A 113 12.62 -11.89 19.80
C LEU A 113 11.11 -11.79 19.56
N VAL A 114 10.66 -12.01 18.33
CA VAL A 114 9.24 -11.96 17.98
C VAL A 114 8.46 -13.11 18.59
N GLY A 115 9.03 -14.33 18.58
CA GLY A 115 8.43 -15.47 19.27
C GLY A 115 8.29 -15.22 20.79
N LEU A 116 9.31 -14.62 21.42
CA LEU A 116 9.24 -14.23 22.82
C LEU A 116 8.16 -13.16 23.07
N MET A 117 8.08 -12.13 22.21
CA MET A 117 7.05 -11.09 22.33
C MET A 117 5.64 -11.65 22.18
N GLN A 118 5.43 -12.57 21.24
CA GLN A 118 4.14 -13.25 21.07
C GLN A 118 3.79 -14.09 22.31
N TYR A 119 4.76 -14.86 22.82
CA TYR A 119 4.58 -15.67 24.03
C TYR A 119 4.20 -14.82 25.25
N LEU A 120 4.89 -13.70 25.48
CA LEU A 120 4.65 -12.82 26.62
C LEU A 120 3.30 -12.09 26.54
N ASN A 121 2.85 -11.72 25.33
CA ASN A 121 1.62 -10.94 25.17
C ASN A 121 0.36 -11.80 25.07
N PHE A 122 0.44 -12.98 24.46
CA PHE A 122 -0.72 -13.84 24.26
C PHE A 122 -0.78 -15.03 25.20
N GLY A 123 0.31 -15.32 25.94
CA GLY A 123 0.45 -16.56 26.68
C GLY A 123 0.50 -17.76 25.73
N ARG A 124 1.07 -18.87 26.18
CA ARG A 124 1.02 -20.14 25.45
C ARG A 124 -0.46 -20.47 25.15
N LYS A 125 -0.84 -20.55 23.87
CA LYS A 125 -1.84 -21.55 23.46
C LYS A 125 -1.15 -22.90 23.40
#